data_AF-A0A563VXX6-F1
#
_entry.id   AF-A0A563VXX6-F1
#
_cell.length_a   1.000
_cell.length_b   1.000
_cell.length_c   1.000
_cell.angle_alpha   90.00
_cell.angle_beta   90.00
_cell.angle_gamma   90.00
#
_symmetry.space_group_name_H-M   'P 1'
#
loop_
_entity.id
_entity.type
_entity.pdbx_description
1 polymer ?
#
loop_
_entity_poly.entity_id
_entity_poly.type
_entity_poly.pdbx_seq_one_letter_code
_entity_poly.pdbx_strand_id
1 'polypeptide(L)'
;MSGVLKIEIIESEGTLKKLLVQQKSAKKKERVQVLYWLKTLPRKQCRTYLAAMLGRHPNTVSRWLGQYRKGGIEALLTIKSSPGRPTLIPLEAIAYILIPNKIAT
;
A
#
# COMPACT_ATOMS: atom_id res chain seq x y z
N MET A 1 -23.19 -0.90 2.35
CA MET A 1 -23.25 -2.30 1.85
C MET A 1 -22.23 -3.17 2.58
N SER A 2 -22.67 -4.26 3.19
CA SER A 2 -21.86 -5.29 3.88
C SER A 2 -21.75 -6.50 2.94
N GLY A 3 -20.71 -6.52 2.11
CA GLY A 3 -20.44 -7.64 1.23
C GLY A 3 -19.48 -8.59 1.94
N VAL A 4 -19.92 -9.81 2.20
CA VAL A 4 -19.11 -10.90 2.74
C VAL A 4 -17.84 -11.04 1.89
N LEU A 5 -16.67 -11.07 2.55
CA LEU A 5 -15.38 -11.15 1.87
C LEU A 5 -15.08 -12.60 1.49
N LYS A 6 -15.57 -13.04 0.32
CA LYS A 6 -15.06 -14.27 -0.30
C LYS A 6 -13.70 -13.96 -0.91
N ILE A 7 -12.62 -14.40 -0.27
CA ILE A 7 -11.26 -14.28 -0.79
C ILE A 7 -10.47 -15.53 -0.42
N GLU A 8 -9.86 -16.14 -1.41
CA GLU A 8 -8.98 -17.28 -1.22
C GLU A 8 -7.57 -16.77 -1.01
N ILE A 9 -6.98 -17.10 0.14
CA ILE A 9 -5.62 -16.71 0.48
C ILE A 9 -4.72 -17.93 0.27
N ILE A 10 -3.88 -17.84 -0.76
CA ILE A 10 -3.01 -18.92 -1.22
C ILE A 10 -1.87 -19.14 -0.21
N GLU A 11 -1.40 -18.06 0.40
CA GLU A 11 -0.26 -18.12 1.31
C GLU A 11 -0.62 -18.80 2.64
N SER A 12 0.36 -19.53 3.17
CA SER A 12 0.25 -20.15 4.48
C SER A 12 0.35 -19.10 5.59
N GLU A 13 -0.15 -19.46 6.78
CA GLU A 13 0.00 -18.64 7.98
C GLU A 13 1.48 -18.33 8.28
N GLY A 14 2.38 -19.31 8.12
CA GLY A 14 3.80 -19.15 8.35
C GLY A 14 4.44 -18.14 7.39
N THR A 15 4.05 -18.16 6.11
CA THR A 15 4.52 -17.18 5.12
C THR A 15 4.06 -15.77 5.48
N LEU A 16 2.79 -15.61 5.87
CA LEU A 16 2.24 -14.31 6.27
C LEU A 16 2.91 -13.76 7.55
N LYS A 17 3.20 -14.62 8.54
CA LYS A 17 3.98 -14.23 9.73
C LYS A 17 5.38 -13.75 9.37
N LYS A 18 6.10 -14.47 8.52
CA LYS A 18 7.43 -14.07 8.05
C LYS A 18 7.37 -12.71 7.35
N LEU A 19 6.38 -12.50 6.48
CA LEU A 19 6.20 -11.22 5.80
C LEU A 19 5.92 -10.07 6.77
N LEU A 20 5.09 -10.27 7.80
CA LEU A 20 4.82 -9.26 8.83
C LEU A 20 6.10 -8.79 9.53
N VAL A 21 7.00 -9.72 9.88
CA VAL A 21 8.28 -9.40 10.51
C VAL A 21 9.19 -8.64 9.55
N GLN A 22 9.23 -9.04 8.28
CA GLN A 22 10.09 -8.41 7.26
C GLN A 22 9.67 -6.98 6.87
N GLN A 23 8.38 -6.63 6.97
CA GLN A 23 7.91 -5.32 6.52
C GLN A 23 8.36 -4.18 7.47
N LYS A 24 9.17 -3.25 6.95
CA LYS A 24 9.57 -2.03 7.68
C LYS A 24 8.51 -0.92 7.64
N SER A 25 7.68 -0.88 6.60
CA SER A 25 6.65 0.15 6.44
C SER A 25 5.37 -0.23 7.19
N ALA A 26 4.87 0.68 8.03
CA ALA A 26 3.61 0.52 8.75
C ALA A 26 2.43 0.22 7.79
N LYS A 27 2.34 0.94 6.67
CA LYS A 27 1.30 0.73 5.65
C LYS A 27 1.34 -0.67 5.05
N LYS A 28 2.55 -1.20 4.79
CA LYS A 28 2.71 -2.56 4.26
C LYS A 28 2.38 -3.61 5.31
N LYS A 29 2.80 -3.39 6.57
CA LYS A 29 2.43 -4.25 7.71
C LYS A 29 0.91 -4.36 7.86
N GLU A 30 0.19 -3.24 7.88
CA GLU A 30 -1.28 -3.23 7.97
C GLU A 30 -1.93 -4.09 6.88
N ARG A 31 -1.44 -3.99 5.63
CA ARG A 31 -1.95 -4.77 4.50
C ARG A 31 -1.75 -6.27 4.66
N VAL A 32 -0.55 -6.71 5.08
CA VAL A 32 -0.27 -8.13 5.33
C VAL A 32 -1.07 -8.63 6.55
N GLN A 33 -1.26 -7.78 7.56
CA GLN A 33 -2.02 -8.12 8.76
C GLN A 33 -3.47 -8.50 8.44
N VAL A 34 -4.10 -7.81 7.48
CA VAL A 34 -5.44 -8.15 6.98
C VAL A 34 -5.49 -9.58 6.43
N LEU A 35 -4.52 -9.97 5.59
CA LEU A 35 -4.44 -11.32 5.04
C LEU A 35 -4.21 -12.35 6.14
N TYR A 36 -3.30 -12.05 7.07
CA TYR A 36 -3.01 -12.93 8.20
C TYR A 36 -4.26 -13.22 9.03
N TRP A 37 -5.05 -12.20 9.37
CA TRP A 37 -6.30 -12.41 10.11
C TRP A 37 -7.36 -13.15 9.30
N LEU A 38 -7.50 -12.85 8.01
CA LEU A 38 -8.44 -13.58 7.16
C LEU A 38 -8.08 -15.08 7.04
N LYS A 39 -6.79 -15.41 7.05
CA LYS A 39 -6.31 -16.80 7.01
C LYS A 39 -6.49 -17.52 8.34
N THR A 40 -6.21 -16.85 9.46
CA THR A 40 -6.21 -17.45 10.81
C THR A 40 -7.56 -17.41 11.51
N LEU A 41 -8.46 -16.50 11.12
CA LEU A 41 -9.70 -16.23 11.83
C LEU A 41 -10.89 -16.29 10.85
N PRO A 42 -11.43 -17.49 10.59
CA PRO A 42 -12.52 -17.70 9.63
C PRO A 42 -13.78 -16.88 9.95
N ARG A 43 -14.03 -16.57 11.22
CA ARG A 43 -15.18 -15.78 11.69
C ARG A 43 -15.02 -14.27 11.47
N LYS A 44 -13.84 -13.79 11.05
CA LYS A 44 -13.50 -12.36 10.89
C LYS A 44 -13.49 -11.88 9.43
N GLN A 45 -14.26 -12.52 8.56
CA GLN A 45 -14.36 -12.20 7.13
C GLN A 45 -15.23 -10.95 6.82
N CYS A 46 -15.31 -10.01 7.76
CA CYS A 46 -16.04 -8.76 7.55
C CYS A 46 -15.08 -7.58 7.44
N ARG A 47 -15.19 -6.83 6.33
CA ARG A 47 -14.34 -5.65 6.10
C ARG A 47 -14.47 -4.59 7.18
N THR A 48 -15.66 -4.42 7.76
CA THR A 48 -15.90 -3.38 8.77
C THR A 48 -15.17 -3.73 10.05
N TYR A 49 -15.21 -5.00 10.45
CA TYR A 49 -14.47 -5.51 11.60
C TYR A 49 -12.95 -5.40 11.41
N LEU A 50 -12.43 -5.84 10.26
CA LEU A 50 -11.00 -5.73 9.93
C LEU A 50 -10.53 -4.27 9.91
N ALA A 51 -11.36 -3.39 9.36
CA ALA A 51 -11.07 -1.96 9.29
C ALA A 51 -11.10 -1.31 10.68
N ALA A 52 -12.06 -1.68 11.54
CA ALA A 52 -12.14 -1.23 12.93
C ALA A 52 -10.90 -1.66 13.73
N MET A 53 -10.43 -2.91 13.60
CA MET A 53 -9.19 -3.38 14.23
C MET A 53 -7.95 -2.58 13.81
N LEU A 54 -7.96 -1.98 12.61
CA LEU A 54 -6.84 -1.19 12.08
C LEU A 54 -7.00 0.32 12.27
N GLY A 55 -8.15 0.80 12.75
CA GLY A 55 -8.48 2.23 12.74
C GLY A 55 -8.54 2.82 11.32
N ARG A 56 -8.96 2.03 10.32
CA ARG A 56 -9.07 2.46 8.91
C ARG A 56 -10.53 2.47 8.47
N HIS A 57 -10.81 3.17 7.37
CA HIS A 57 -12.13 3.13 6.74
C HIS A 57 -12.34 1.78 6.00
N PRO A 58 -13.54 1.16 6.04
CA PRO A 58 -13.80 -0.12 5.38
C PRO A 58 -13.50 -0.16 3.88
N ASN A 59 -13.69 0.95 3.15
CA ASN A 59 -13.34 1.04 1.73
C ASN A 59 -11.84 0.87 1.47
N THR A 60 -10.98 1.28 2.41
CA THR A 60 -9.54 1.10 2.31
C THR A 60 -9.18 -0.39 2.32
N VAL A 61 -9.77 -1.15 3.25
CA VAL A 61 -9.60 -2.61 3.31
C VAL A 61 -10.17 -3.27 2.05
N SER A 62 -11.36 -2.88 1.59
CA SER A 62 -11.93 -3.37 0.33
C SER A 62 -10.99 -3.15 -0.86
N ARG A 63 -10.39 -1.97 -0.96
CA ARG A 63 -9.45 -1.62 -2.03
C ARG A 63 -8.20 -2.50 -1.97
N TRP A 64 -7.63 -2.72 -0.77
CA TRP A 64 -6.46 -3.60 -0.59
C TRP A 64 -6.77 -5.04 -1.00
N LEU A 65 -7.91 -5.58 -0.56
CA LEU A 65 -8.34 -6.92 -0.95
C LEU A 65 -8.60 -7.01 -2.46
N GLY A 66 -9.10 -5.94 -3.08
CA GLY A 66 -9.20 -5.84 -4.54
C GLY A 66 -7.84 -5.84 -5.25
N GLN A 67 -6.82 -5.22 -4.67
CA GLN A 67 -5.45 -5.27 -5.21
C GLN A 67 -4.85 -6.68 -5.10
N TYR A 68 -5.04 -7.33 -3.95
CA TYR A 68 -4.60 -8.70 -3.75
C TYR A 68 -5.26 -9.66 -4.73
N ARG A 69 -6.58 -9.56 -4.97
CA ARG A 69 -7.27 -10.40 -5.97
C ARG A 69 -6.71 -10.25 -7.38
N LYS A 70 -6.17 -9.07 -7.72
CA LYS A 70 -5.68 -8.79 -9.08
C LYS A 70 -4.23 -9.21 -9.31
N GLY A 71 -3.41 -9.29 -8.27
CA GLY A 71 -1.98 -9.56 -8.44
C GLY A 71 -1.26 -10.03 -7.17
N GLY A 72 -2.00 -10.69 -6.27
CA GLY A 72 -1.49 -11.30 -5.06
C GLY A 72 -0.81 -10.33 -4.10
N ILE A 73 0.18 -10.86 -3.36
CA ILE A 73 0.95 -10.10 -2.38
C ILE A 73 1.75 -8.98 -3.01
N GLU A 74 2.29 -9.16 -4.22
CA GLU A 74 3.09 -8.13 -4.88
C GLU A 74 2.25 -6.88 -5.17
N ALA A 75 1.05 -7.07 -5.76
CA ALA A 75 0.12 -5.97 -6.00
C ALA A 75 -0.38 -5.33 -4.69
N LEU A 76 -0.57 -6.13 -3.64
CA LEU A 76 -0.96 -5.64 -2.33
C LEU A 76 0.15 -4.80 -1.67
N LEU A 77 1.42 -5.17 -1.82
CA LEU A 77 2.56 -4.46 -1.23
C LEU A 77 3.06 -3.28 -2.06
N THR A 78 2.63 -3.19 -3.32
CA THR A 78 2.93 -2.06 -4.20
C THR A 78 2.10 -0.84 -3.79
N ILE A 79 2.74 0.10 -3.12
CA ILE A 79 2.14 1.39 -2.74
C ILE A 79 2.56 2.40 -3.80
N LYS A 80 1.64 2.71 -4.73
CA LYS A 80 1.86 3.79 -5.70
C LYS A 80 1.95 5.12 -4.95
N SER A 81 3.07 5.82 -5.12
CA SER A 81 3.16 7.25 -4.81
C SER A 81 2.74 8.03 -6.06
N SER A 82 1.96 9.09 -5.89
CA SER A 82 1.79 10.05 -6.97
C SER A 82 3.14 10.70 -7.26
N PRO A 83 3.53 10.94 -8.52
CA PRO A 83 4.77 11.64 -8.87
C PRO A 83 4.80 13.11 -8.44
N GLY A 84 3.73 13.60 -7.79
CA GLY A 84 3.61 15.00 -7.39
C GLY A 84 3.11 15.88 -8.53
N ARG A 85 2.96 17.17 -8.25
CA ARG A 85 2.65 18.16 -9.29
C ARG A 85 3.93 18.39 -10.12
N PRO A 86 3.88 18.29 -11.46
CA PRO A 86 5.04 18.64 -12.28
C PRO A 86 5.44 20.09 -12.00
N THR A 87 6.74 20.36 -11.92
CA THR A 87 7.27 21.70 -11.69
C THR A 87 6.84 22.62 -12.82
N LEU A 88 6.27 23.79 -12.48
CA LEU A 88 5.85 24.79 -13.46
C LEU A 88 7.05 25.50 -14.10
N ILE A 89 8.21 25.46 -13.43
CA ILE A 89 9.43 26.09 -13.89
C ILE A 89 10.04 25.22 -14.99
N PRO A 90 10.27 25.76 -16.20
CA PRO A 90 10.94 25.02 -17.27
C PRO A 90 12.38 24.69 -16.85
N LEU A 91 12.84 23.51 -17.23
CA LEU A 91 14.19 23.01 -16.90
C LEU A 91 15.30 23.99 -17.32
N GLU A 92 15.08 24.76 -18.39
CA GLU A 92 16.02 25.78 -18.87
C GLU A 92 16.22 26.94 -17.88
N ALA A 93 15.16 27.38 -17.20
CA ALA A 93 15.26 28.43 -16.19
C ALA A 93 16.02 27.95 -14.94
N ILE A 94 15.90 26.66 -14.59
CA ILE A 94 16.67 26.04 -13.51
C ILE A 94 18.16 25.95 -13.90
N ALA A 95 18.45 25.59 -15.15
CA ALA A 95 19.82 25.52 -15.65
C ALA A 95 20.51 26.89 -15.61
N TYR A 96 19.81 27.97 -15.94
CA TYR A 96 20.36 29.34 -15.89
C TYR A 96 20.76 29.77 -14.47
N ILE A 97 20.01 29.34 -13.44
CA ILE A 97 20.31 29.64 -12.03
C ILE A 97 21.51 28.81 -11.51
N LEU A 98 21.74 27.62 -12.08
CA LEU A 98 22.78 26.68 -11.64
C LEU A 98 24.12 26.83 -12.35
N ILE A 99 24.20 27.63 -13.43
CA ILE A 99 25.49 27.95 -14.07
C ILE A 99 26.18 29.03 -13.22
N PRO A 100 27.37 28.78 -12.66
CA PRO A 100 28.12 29.82 -11.98
C PRO A 100 28.42 30.95 -12.97
N ASN A 101 27.96 32.16 -12.61
CA ASN A 101 28.14 33.39 -13.37
C ASN A 101 29.60 33.54 -13.79
N LYS A 102 29.90 33.21 -15.05
CA LYS A 102 31.24 33.35 -15.63
C LYS A 102 31.28 34.63 -16.44
N ILE A 103 31.13 35.78 -15.77
CA ILE A 103 31.36 37.08 -16.40
C ILE A 103 32.15 37.95 -15.42
N ALA A 104 33.47 37.78 -15.49
CA ALA A 104 34.46 38.79 -15.12
C ALA A 104 35.63 38.62 -16.08
N THR A 105 35.63 39.39 -17.16
CA THR A 105 36.78 39.75 -18.00
C THR A 105 36.36 40.94 -18.85
#